data_AF-A0A431L4Y9-F1
#
_entry.id   AF-A0A431L4Y9-F1
#
_cell.length_a   1.000
_cell.length_b   1.000
_cell.length_c   1.000
_cell.angle_alpha   90.00
_cell.angle_beta   90.00
_cell.angle_gamma   90.00
#
_symmetry.space_group_name_H-M   'P 1'
#
loop_
_entity.id
_entity.type
_entity.pdbx_description
1 polymer ?
#
loop_
_entity_poly.entity_id
_entity_poly.type
_entity_poly.pdbx_seq_one_letter_code
_entity_poly.pdbx_strand_id
1 'polypeptide(L)'
;MLDPLPSYLRPSNDAGPWGVYMQQIDRVTPYLGELTYWVDTLKRPKRVLIVDVPVKMDDGTVAHFEGYRVHHNTSRGPGKGGIRFHQDVTLSEVMALAGWMTVKNAAVGVPYGGAKG
;
A
#
# COMPACT_ATOMS: atom_id res chain seq x y z
N MET A 1 -22.31 -1.93 -4.17
CA MET A 1 -21.75 -3.27 -3.90
C MET A 1 -20.33 -3.01 -3.39
N LEU A 2 -19.96 -3.48 -2.19
CA LEU A 2 -18.58 -3.30 -1.71
C LEU A 2 -17.65 -4.00 -2.70
N ASP A 3 -16.68 -3.28 -3.27
CA ASP A 3 -15.71 -3.91 -4.16
C ASP A 3 -14.98 -5.01 -3.39
N PRO A 4 -14.86 -6.22 -3.96
CA PRO A 4 -14.24 -7.32 -3.26
C PRO A 4 -12.77 -6.98 -3.00
N LEU A 5 -12.37 -7.08 -1.73
CA LEU A 5 -10.97 -7.00 -1.34
C LEU A 5 -10.17 -8.07 -2.10
N PRO A 6 -8.90 -7.81 -2.43
CA PRO A 6 -8.03 -8.86 -2.96
C PRO A 6 -8.02 -10.08 -2.04
N SER A 7 -8.05 -11.29 -2.62
CA SER A 7 -8.17 -12.54 -1.84
C SER A 7 -7.03 -12.81 -0.86
N TYR A 8 -5.87 -12.17 -1.07
CA TYR A 8 -4.72 -12.24 -0.17
C TYR A 8 -4.86 -11.35 1.07
N LEU A 9 -5.89 -10.50 1.13
CA LEU A 9 -6.31 -9.82 2.35
C LEU A 9 -7.47 -10.59 2.95
N ARG A 10 -7.40 -10.87 4.25
CA ARG A 10 -8.51 -11.54 4.93
C ARG A 10 -9.71 -10.59 4.99
N PRO A 11 -10.92 -11.05 4.64
CA PRO A 11 -12.15 -10.35 4.95
C PRO A 11 -12.48 -10.59 6.43
N SER A 12 -11.70 -9.99 7.35
CA SER A 12 -12.11 -9.84 8.74
C SER A 12 -12.89 -8.54 8.90
N ASN A 13 -13.71 -8.43 9.96
CA ASN A 13 -14.49 -7.23 10.32
C ASN A 13 -13.69 -5.91 10.42
N ASP A 14 -12.37 -5.97 10.26
CA ASP A 14 -11.48 -4.85 10.11
C ASP A 14 -10.49 -5.17 8.97
N ALA A 15 -10.64 -4.53 7.81
CA ALA A 15 -9.71 -4.66 6.67
C ALA A 15 -8.37 -3.95 6.95
N GLY A 16 -8.13 -3.61 8.22
CA GLY A 16 -6.96 -2.92 8.72
C GLY A 16 -6.78 -1.55 8.09
N PRO A 17 -5.54 -1.04 8.07
CA PRO A 17 -5.24 0.25 7.46
C PRO A 17 -5.62 0.34 5.97
N TRP A 18 -5.59 -0.78 5.22
CA TRP A 18 -6.02 -0.79 3.82
C TRP A 18 -7.51 -0.50 3.67
N GLY A 19 -8.34 -1.05 4.56
CA GLY A 19 -9.77 -0.75 4.62
C GLY A 19 -10.05 0.74 4.82
N VAL A 20 -9.32 1.38 5.73
CA VAL A 20 -9.42 2.83 5.97
C VAL A 20 -9.07 3.60 4.69
N TYR A 21 -8.01 3.22 3.97
CA TYR A 21 -7.66 3.85 2.69
C TYR A 21 -8.76 3.64 1.63
N MET A 22 -9.36 2.43 1.51
CA MET A 22 -10.48 2.16 0.60
C MET A 22 -11.68 3.06 0.89
N GLN A 23 -12.08 3.22 2.16
CA GLN A 23 -13.17 4.11 2.54
C GLN A 23 -12.93 5.56 2.09
N GLN A 24 -11.68 6.01 2.07
CA GLN A 24 -11.33 7.36 1.63
C GLN A 24 -11.37 7.49 0.11
N ILE A 25 -10.99 6.44 -0.63
CA ILE A 25 -11.21 6.38 -2.07
C ILE A 25 -12.71 6.42 -2.39
N ASP A 26 -13.54 5.65 -1.69
CA ASP A 26 -14.99 5.66 -1.89
C ASP A 26 -15.61 7.04 -1.65
N ARG A 27 -15.11 7.77 -0.64
CA ARG A 27 -15.57 9.15 -0.35
C ARG A 27 -15.21 10.14 -1.46
N VAL A 28 -14.10 9.96 -2.19
CA VAL A 28 -13.72 10.86 -3.28
C VAL A 28 -14.38 10.50 -4.62
N THR A 29 -14.82 9.25 -4.80
CA THR A 29 -15.40 8.75 -6.05
C THR A 29 -16.50 9.64 -6.65
N PRO A 30 -17.49 10.18 -5.89
CA PRO A 30 -18.53 11.03 -6.46
C PRO A 30 -18.02 12.34 -7.08
N TYR A 31 -16.79 12.74 -6.74
CA TYR A 31 -16.18 13.99 -7.20
C TYR A 31 -15.23 13.80 -8.39
N LEU A 32 -15.06 12.58 -8.91
CA LEU A 32 -14.12 12.27 -10.00
C LEU A 32 -14.67 12.54 -11.41
N GLY A 33 -15.98 12.75 -11.57
CA GLY A 33 -16.60 12.98 -12.88
C GLY A 33 -16.29 11.85 -13.87
N GLU A 34 -15.82 12.19 -15.08
CA GLU A 34 -15.44 11.21 -16.11
C GLU A 34 -14.29 10.28 -15.69
N LEU A 35 -13.48 10.68 -14.70
CA LEU A 35 -12.38 9.85 -14.20
C LEU A 35 -12.85 8.70 -13.30
N THR A 36 -14.13 8.67 -12.91
CA THR A 36 -14.73 7.61 -12.09
C THR A 36 -14.49 6.22 -12.68
N TYR A 37 -14.47 6.11 -14.02
CA TYR A 37 -14.16 4.86 -14.72
C TYR A 37 -12.82 4.24 -14.29
N TRP A 38 -11.85 5.05 -13.85
CA TRP A 38 -10.52 4.62 -13.46
C TRP A 38 -10.35 4.39 -11.94
N VAL A 39 -11.40 4.56 -11.14
CA VAL A 39 -11.28 4.57 -9.66
C VAL A 39 -10.64 3.30 -9.09
N ASP A 40 -10.88 2.15 -9.71
CA ASP A 40 -10.30 0.86 -9.32
C ASP A 40 -8.77 0.84 -9.41
N THR A 41 -8.17 1.71 -10.23
CA THR A 41 -6.72 1.91 -10.30
C THR A 41 -6.16 2.39 -8.95
N LEU A 42 -6.93 3.15 -8.18
CA LEU A 42 -6.56 3.60 -6.83
C LEU A 42 -6.80 2.53 -5.76
N LYS A 43 -7.53 1.47 -6.10
CA LYS A 43 -7.87 0.35 -5.20
C LYS A 43 -6.99 -0.88 -5.41
N ARG A 44 -6.02 -0.82 -6.32
CA ARG A 44 -5.16 -1.95 -6.69
C ARG A 44 -3.70 -1.50 -6.77
N PRO A 45 -2.83 -1.90 -5.82
CA PRO A 45 -1.41 -1.62 -5.96
C PRO A 45 -0.84 -2.25 -7.23
N LYS A 46 -0.04 -1.50 -7.98
CA LYS A 46 0.64 -1.97 -9.20
C LYS A 46 1.54 -3.18 -8.94
N ARG A 47 2.22 -3.22 -7.79
CA ARG A 47 3.14 -4.30 -7.42
C ARG A 47 3.23 -4.43 -5.91
N VAL A 48 3.24 -5.67 -5.43
CA VAL A 48 3.56 -6.04 -4.05
C VAL A 48 4.71 -7.04 -4.12
N LEU A 49 5.80 -6.76 -3.41
CA LEU A 49 6.91 -7.68 -3.22
C LEU A 49 7.00 -8.00 -1.73
N ILE A 50 6.94 -9.30 -1.41
CA ILE A 50 7.17 -9.83 -0.07
C ILE A 50 8.44 -10.66 -0.15
N VAL A 51 9.39 -10.44 0.75
CA VAL A 51 10.68 -11.11 0.77
C VAL A 51 10.97 -11.65 2.16
N ASP A 52 11.66 -12.78 2.21
CA ASP A 52 12.33 -13.23 3.42
C ASP A 52 13.66 -12.49 3.57
N VAL A 53 13.97 -12.04 4.79
CA VAL A 53 15.21 -11.35 5.13
C VAL A 53 15.92 -12.13 6.24
N PRO A 54 16.73 -13.15 5.90
CA PRO A 54 17.50 -13.91 6.88
C PRO A 54 18.69 -13.10 7.38
N VAL A 55 18.87 -13.02 8.70
CA VAL A 55 19.97 -12.31 9.36
C VAL A 55 20.66 -13.24 10.35
N LYS A 56 21.99 -13.29 10.30
CA LYS A 56 22.79 -13.93 11.34
C LYS A 56 22.84 -13.00 12.56
N MET A 57 22.33 -13.47 13.68
CA MET A 57 22.26 -12.74 14.94
C MET A 57 23.60 -12.79 15.69
N ASP A 58 23.75 -11.93 16.69
CA ASP A 58 24.98 -11.82 17.50
C ASP A 58 25.30 -13.13 18.26
N ASP A 59 24.28 -13.92 18.63
CA ASP A 59 24.42 -15.23 19.28
C ASP A 59 24.76 -16.38 18.31
N GLY A 60 24.88 -16.08 17.01
CA GLY A 60 25.19 -17.03 15.96
C GLY A 60 23.98 -17.75 15.35
N THR A 61 22.77 -17.54 15.86
CA THR A 61 21.53 -18.08 15.26
C THR A 61 21.14 -17.31 13.98
N VAL A 62 20.27 -17.89 13.15
CA VAL A 62 19.67 -17.21 11.99
C VAL A 62 18.22 -16.88 12.32
N ALA A 63 17.86 -15.60 12.25
CA ALA A 63 16.49 -15.13 12.36
C ALA A 63 15.96 -14.72 10.98
N HIS A 64 14.68 -14.98 10.74
CA HIS A 64 13.97 -14.61 9.52
C HIS A 64 13.01 -13.46 9.80
N PHE A 65 13.03 -12.44 8.95
CA PHE A 65 12.15 -11.29 9.03
C PHE A 65 11.37 -11.10 7.73
N GLU A 66 10.11 -10.68 7.85
CA GLU A 66 9.27 -10.38 6.70
C GLU A 66 9.60 -8.97 6.17
N GLY A 67 10.06 -8.90 4.92
CA GLY A 67 10.28 -7.65 4.21
C GLY A 67 9.15 -7.36 3.22
N TYR A 68 8.71 -6.11 3.16
CA TYR A 68 7.66 -5.66 2.24
C TYR A 68 8.13 -4.51 1.36
N ARG A 69 7.80 -4.56 0.06
CA ARG A 69 7.87 -3.38 -0.82
C ARG A 69 6.66 -3.32 -1.72
N VAL A 70 5.80 -2.32 -1.48
CA VAL A 70 4.59 -2.07 -2.26
C VAL A 70 4.79 -0.84 -3.12
N HIS A 71 4.55 -0.99 -4.43
CA HIS A 71 4.38 0.13 -5.36
C HIS A 71 2.89 0.25 -5.65
N HIS A 72 2.25 1.28 -5.08
CA HIS A 72 0.82 1.49 -5.23
C HIS A 72 0.48 1.99 -6.64
N ASN A 73 1.03 3.13 -7.04
CA ASN A 73 0.81 3.70 -8.36
C ASN A 73 2.09 4.38 -8.87
N THR A 74 2.39 4.27 -10.16
CA THR A 74 3.57 4.86 -10.80
C THR A 74 3.21 5.71 -12.03
N SER A 75 1.96 6.17 -12.16
CA SER A 75 1.50 6.88 -13.35
C SER A 75 2.14 8.27 -13.48
N ARG A 76 2.44 8.95 -12.35
CA ARG A 76 3.05 10.30 -12.33
C ARG A 76 4.58 10.29 -12.29
N GLY A 77 5.23 9.13 -12.18
CA GLY A 77 6.67 9.01 -12.00
C GLY A 77 7.08 7.81 -11.14
N PRO A 78 8.36 7.70 -10.75
CA PRO A 78 8.87 6.56 -9.99
C PRO A 78 8.22 6.48 -8.60
N GLY A 79 8.14 5.26 -8.05
CA GLY A 79 7.55 5.03 -6.73
C GLY A 79 8.41 5.65 -5.62
N LYS A 80 7.82 6.51 -4.80
CA LYS A 80 8.51 7.15 -3.67
C LYS A 80 7.82 6.82 -2.35
N GLY A 81 8.63 6.52 -1.33
CA GLY A 81 8.23 6.47 0.08
C GLY A 81 9.20 5.62 0.91
N GLY A 82 9.17 5.87 2.23
CA GLY A 82 10.13 5.32 3.19
C GLY A 82 9.98 3.83 3.47
N ILE A 83 10.78 3.35 4.42
CA ILE A 83 10.79 1.98 4.97
C ILE A 83 10.42 2.06 6.46
N ARG A 84 9.66 1.11 7.00
CA ARG A 84 9.28 1.06 8.42
C ARG A 84 9.79 -0.22 9.07
N PHE A 85 10.54 -0.09 10.15
CA PHE A 85 10.87 -1.20 11.05
C PHE A 85 9.98 -1.08 12.28
N HIS A 86 9.06 -2.03 12.44
CA HIS A 86 8.17 -2.12 13.60
C HIS A 86 7.63 -3.55 13.69
N GLN A 87 7.41 -4.05 14.90
CA GLN A 87 6.96 -5.42 15.16
C GLN A 87 5.55 -5.72 14.64
N ASP A 88 4.71 -4.68 14.50
CA ASP A 88 3.33 -4.81 14.03
C ASP A 88 3.15 -4.56 12.52
N VAL A 89 4.25 -4.46 11.74
CA VAL A 89 4.15 -4.26 10.29
C VAL A 89 3.40 -5.42 9.65
N THR A 90 2.37 -5.10 8.86
CA THR A 90 1.62 -6.07 8.06
C THR A 90 1.52 -5.63 6.59
N LEU A 91 1.24 -6.58 5.69
CA LEU A 91 1.01 -6.27 4.28
C LEU A 91 -0.08 -5.19 4.08
N SER A 92 -1.21 -5.29 4.80
CA SER A 92 -2.32 -4.32 4.71
C SER A 92 -1.85 -2.90 5.08
N GLU A 93 -1.04 -2.78 6.12
CA GLU A 93 -0.45 -1.50 6.53
C GLU A 93 0.46 -0.91 5.44
N VAL A 94 1.40 -1.71 4.92
CA VAL A 94 2.36 -1.23 3.91
C VAL A 94 1.63 -0.84 2.61
N MET A 95 0.60 -1.58 2.22
CA MET A 95 -0.28 -1.22 1.10
C MET A 95 -0.96 0.13 1.33
N ALA A 96 -1.56 0.34 2.51
CA ALA A 96 -2.26 1.58 2.83
C ALA A 96 -1.32 2.78 2.82
N LEU A 97 -0.15 2.64 3.45
CA LEU A 97 0.88 3.66 3.47
C LEU A 97 1.41 3.98 2.06
N ALA A 98 1.53 2.99 1.17
CA ALA A 98 1.88 3.21 -0.23
C ALA A 98 0.78 3.98 -0.99
N GLY A 99 -0.50 3.66 -0.72
CA GLY A 99 -1.66 4.43 -1.21
C GLY A 99 -1.60 5.89 -0.77
N TRP A 100 -1.35 6.13 0.52
CA TRP A 100 -1.17 7.47 1.07
C TRP A 100 0.03 8.22 0.48
N MET A 101 1.11 7.52 0.12
CA MET A 101 2.23 8.11 -0.62
C MET A 101 1.80 8.57 -2.01
N THR A 102 0.96 7.80 -2.73
CA THR A 102 0.40 8.24 -4.01
C THR A 102 -0.42 9.52 -3.85
N VAL A 103 -1.35 9.54 -2.90
CA VAL A 103 -2.24 10.68 -2.68
C VAL A 103 -1.45 11.93 -2.30
N LYS A 104 -0.57 11.85 -1.30
CA LYS A 104 0.16 13.04 -0.85
C LYS A 104 1.13 13.57 -1.89
N ASN A 105 1.84 12.69 -2.62
CA ASN A 105 2.74 13.12 -3.69
C ASN A 105 1.96 13.82 -4.80
N ALA A 106 0.78 13.29 -5.13
CA ALA A 106 -0.07 13.92 -6.12
C ALA A 106 -0.61 15.29 -5.65
N ALA A 107 -1.03 15.38 -4.39
CA ALA A 107 -1.58 16.58 -3.77
C ALA A 107 -0.58 17.75 -3.71
N VAL A 108 0.70 17.47 -3.42
CA VAL A 108 1.76 18.51 -3.41
C VAL A 108 2.45 18.71 -4.76
N GLY A 109 1.98 18.04 -5.82
CA GLY A 109 2.45 18.30 -7.18
C GLY A 109 3.82 17.70 -7.55
N VAL A 110 4.43 16.84 -6.74
CA VAL A 110 5.75 16.27 -7.04
C VAL A 110 5.66 15.14 -8.10
N PRO A 111 6.71 14.93 -8.93
CA PRO A 111 6.68 13.96 -10.04
C PRO A 111 6.95 12.52 -9.58
N TYR A 112 6.19 12.05 -8.58
CA TYR A 112 6.37 10.73 -7.99
C TYR A 112 5.06 9.95 -7.87
N GLY A 113 5.17 8.65 -8.08
CA GLY A 113 4.19 7.67 -7.65
C GLY A 113 4.26 7.40 -6.14
N GLY A 114 3.45 6.46 -5.66
CA GLY A 114 3.44 6.04 -4.25
C GLY A 114 4.06 4.67 -4.05
N ALA A 115 4.99 4.57 -3.10
CA ALA A 115 5.59 3.31 -2.68
C ALA A 115 5.84 3.28 -1.17
N LYS A 116 5.89 2.09 -0.58
CA LYS A 116 6.24 1.93 0.84
C LYS A 116 6.90 0.57 1.08
N GLY A 117 7.77 0.52 2.07
CA GLY A 117 8.22 -0.70 2.73
C GLY A 117 8.35 -0.45 4.22
#